data_AF-A0A962IGN1-F1
#
_entry.id   AF-A0A962IGN1-F1
#
_cell.length_a   1.000
_cell.length_b   1.000
_cell.length_c   1.000
_cell.angle_alpha   90.00
_cell.angle_beta   90.00
_cell.angle_gamma   90.00
#
_symmetry.space_group_name_H-M   'P 1'
#
loop_
_entity.id
_entity.type
_entity.pdbx_description
1 polymer ?
#
loop_
_entity_poly.entity_id
_entity_poly.type
_entity_poly.pdbx_seq_one_letter_code
_entity_poly.pdbx_strand_id
1 'polypeptide(L)'
;MRILNGLSMMLCLLLLGGCFKETRWYTEAQVKSGKPLFENNCMSCHGVAAAGLGTDWQTQLPGLPARPPALNGSAHVWHHPMKLLLYTIDQGGAPLGGSMPAFG
;
A
#
# COMPACT_ATOMS: atom_id res chain seq x y z
N MET A 1 -60.84 10.18 -13.87
CA MET A 1 -61.16 8.98 -13.08
C MET A 1 -59.92 8.08 -13.11
N ARG A 2 -59.23 7.94 -11.95
CA ARG A 2 -58.13 6.99 -11.65
C ARG A 2 -56.84 7.18 -12.47
N ILE A 3 -55.81 7.91 -12.04
CA ILE A 3 -54.94 7.76 -10.85
C ILE A 3 -54.51 6.30 -10.59
N LEU A 4 -53.18 6.15 -10.41
CA LEU A 4 -52.42 5.00 -9.91
C LEU A 4 -52.12 3.88 -10.91
N ASN A 5 -50.87 3.83 -11.37
CA ASN A 5 -50.02 2.63 -11.38
C ASN A 5 -48.52 2.97 -11.60
N GLY A 6 -48.10 4.19 -11.21
CA GLY A 6 -46.72 4.68 -11.35
C GLY A 6 -45.83 4.50 -10.11
N LEU A 7 -46.20 3.63 -9.17
CA LEU A 7 -45.52 3.53 -7.86
C LEU A 7 -44.96 2.15 -7.50
N SER A 8 -45.07 1.14 -8.38
CA SER A 8 -44.72 -0.24 -8.01
C SER A 8 -43.34 -0.74 -8.45
N MET A 9 -42.54 0.07 -9.15
CA MET A 9 -41.17 -0.31 -9.56
C MET A 9 -40.10 0.60 -8.95
N MET A 10 -40.41 1.25 -7.83
CA MET A 10 -39.47 2.06 -7.05
C MET A 10 -39.43 1.62 -5.58
N LEU A 11 -39.60 0.30 -5.35
CA LEU A 11 -39.54 -0.31 -4.01
C LEU A 11 -38.64 -1.57 -3.96
N CYS A 12 -37.80 -1.81 -4.97
CA CYS A 12 -36.85 -2.93 -4.98
C CYS A 12 -35.36 -2.50 -5.05
N LEU A 13 -35.06 -1.21 -4.81
CA LEU A 13 -33.67 -0.72 -4.70
C LEU A 13 -33.28 -0.26 -3.28
N LEU A 14 -34.16 -0.45 -2.28
CA LEU A 14 -33.90 -0.06 -0.90
C LEU A 14 -33.40 -1.21 0.01
N LEU A 15 -33.16 -2.41 -0.54
CA LEU A 15 -32.74 -3.60 0.24
C LEU A 15 -31.32 -4.12 -0.06
N LEU A 16 -30.56 -3.46 -0.94
CA LEU A 16 -29.18 -3.89 -1.30
C LEU A 16 -28.11 -2.91 -0.79
N GLY A 17 -28.42 -2.14 0.25
CA GLY A 17 -27.45 -1.31 0.98
C GLY A 17 -26.56 -2.12 1.92
N GLY A 18 -25.96 -3.21 1.44
CA GLY A 18 -24.90 -3.89 2.17
C GLY A 18 -23.68 -2.96 2.23
N CYS A 19 -23.29 -2.52 3.43
CA CYS A 19 -21.99 -1.89 3.61
C CYS A 19 -20.93 -2.95 3.30
N PHE A 20 -20.37 -2.92 2.09
CA PHE A 20 -19.17 -3.68 1.76
C PHE A 20 -18.04 -3.14 2.64
N LYS A 21 -17.83 -3.76 3.80
CA LYS A 21 -16.54 -3.67 4.48
C LYS A 21 -15.56 -4.46 3.62
N GLU A 22 -14.86 -3.75 2.75
CA GLU A 22 -13.66 -4.26 2.09
C GLU A 22 -12.74 -4.84 3.17
N THR A 23 -12.64 -6.17 3.21
CA THR A 23 -11.75 -6.85 4.14
C THR A 23 -10.34 -6.67 3.62
N ARG A 24 -9.43 -6.17 4.46
CA ARG A 24 -8.02 -6.09 4.10
C ARG A 24 -7.51 -7.50 3.81
N TRP A 25 -6.58 -7.62 2.86
CA TRP A 25 -5.94 -8.90 2.51
C TRP A 25 -5.06 -9.49 3.62
N TYR A 26 -4.87 -8.74 4.71
CA TYR A 26 -4.13 -9.13 5.91
C TYR A 26 -5.00 -9.02 7.16
N THR A 27 -4.62 -9.78 8.18
CA THR A 27 -5.18 -9.76 9.52
C THR A 27 -4.38 -8.87 10.47
N GLU A 28 -5.00 -8.46 11.58
CA GLU A 28 -4.31 -7.75 12.67
C GLU A 28 -3.13 -8.56 13.25
N ALA A 29 -3.24 -9.89 13.27
CA ALA A 29 -2.15 -10.75 13.70
C ALA A 29 -0.93 -10.63 12.78
N GLN A 30 -1.14 -10.56 11.46
CA GLN A 30 -0.07 -10.35 10.48
C GLN A 30 0.57 -8.96 10.61
N VAL A 31 -0.21 -7.92 10.93
CA VAL A 31 0.33 -6.57 11.21
C VAL A 31 1.22 -6.61 12.44
N LYS A 32 0.75 -7.24 13.53
CA LYS A 32 1.51 -7.37 14.78
C LYS A 32 2.81 -8.14 14.58
N SER A 33 2.80 -9.23 13.81
CA SER A 33 4.01 -9.99 13.51
C SER A 33 4.94 -9.26 12.52
N GLY A 34 4.39 -8.48 11.60
CA GLY A 34 5.16 -7.74 10.60
C GLY A 34 5.92 -6.53 11.17
N LYS A 35 5.40 -5.90 12.23
CA LYS A 35 6.04 -4.74 12.88
C LYS A 35 7.50 -4.99 13.28
N PRO A 36 7.85 -5.99 14.10
CA PRO A 36 9.24 -6.22 14.48
C PRO A 36 10.14 -6.60 13.29
N LEU A 37 9.59 -7.24 12.26
CA LEU A 37 10.34 -7.52 11.03
C LEU A 37 10.70 -6.22 10.30
N PHE A 38 9.75 -5.29 10.18
CA PHE A 38 10.01 -3.98 9.60
C PHE A 38 11.03 -3.18 10.40
N GLU A 39 10.89 -3.15 11.73
CA GLU A 39 11.78 -2.42 12.64
C GLU A 39 13.23 -2.95 12.55
N ASN A 40 13.41 -4.27 12.46
CA ASN A 40 14.74 -4.88 12.45
C ASN A 40 15.42 -4.84 11.07
N ASN A 41 14.66 -4.83 9.98
CA ASN A 41 15.23 -5.05 8.63
C ASN A 41 15.06 -3.88 7.67
N CYS A 42 14.04 -3.04 7.88
CA CYS A 42 13.65 -2.02 6.89
C CYS A 42 13.82 -0.60 7.42
N MET A 43 13.60 -0.40 8.72
CA MET A 43 13.55 0.93 9.36
C MET A 43 14.84 1.72 9.23
N SER A 44 16.01 1.08 9.20
CA SER A 44 17.30 1.77 9.07
C SER A 44 17.40 2.61 7.79
N CYS A 45 16.75 2.16 6.71
CA CYS A 45 16.73 2.84 5.42
C CYS A 45 15.40 3.57 5.16
N HIS A 46 14.28 2.99 5.58
CA HIS A 46 12.93 3.55 5.35
C HIS A 46 12.41 4.43 6.50
N GLY A 47 13.22 4.67 7.52
CA GLY A 47 12.92 5.59 8.62
C GLY A 47 11.94 5.05 9.66
N VAL A 48 11.92 5.72 10.82
CA VAL A 48 10.97 5.45 11.91
C VAL A 48 9.54 5.62 11.39
N ALA A 49 8.66 4.67 11.76
CA ALA A 49 7.28 4.62 11.27
C ALA A 49 7.17 4.65 9.73
N ALA A 50 8.19 4.17 9.02
CA ALA A 50 8.29 4.18 7.56
C ALA A 50 8.23 5.58 6.93
N ALA A 51 8.66 6.62 7.62
CA ALA A 51 8.60 8.00 7.14
C ALA A 51 9.63 8.39 6.07
N GLY A 52 10.57 7.50 5.75
CA GLY A 52 11.76 7.82 4.97
C GLY A 52 12.75 8.66 5.78
N LEU A 53 13.89 8.99 5.16
CA LEU A 53 14.96 9.80 5.77
C LEU A 53 14.97 11.25 5.28
N GLY A 54 14.05 11.66 4.40
CA GLY A 54 14.02 13.01 3.82
C GLY A 54 12.84 13.25 2.87
N THR A 55 12.65 14.51 2.46
CA THR A 55 11.52 14.98 1.62
C THR A 55 11.78 14.87 0.12
N ASP A 56 13.02 14.68 -0.28
CA ASP A 56 13.52 14.72 -1.66
C ASP A 56 13.83 13.33 -2.22
N TRP A 57 13.14 12.29 -1.76
CA TRP A 57 13.31 10.90 -2.21
C TRP A 57 13.24 10.73 -3.74
N GLN A 58 12.59 11.65 -4.46
CA GLN A 58 12.48 11.71 -5.92
C GLN A 58 13.76 12.20 -6.61
N THR A 59 14.58 12.96 -5.91
CA THR A 59 15.81 13.54 -6.45
C THR A 59 16.90 12.47 -6.44
N GLN A 60 17.20 11.94 -7.62
CA GLN A 60 18.36 11.11 -7.84
C GLN A 60 19.61 11.97 -7.92
N LEU A 61 20.54 11.75 -7.00
CA LEU A 61 21.83 12.45 -6.98
C LEU A 61 22.80 11.75 -7.96
N PRO A 62 23.62 12.52 -8.72
CA PRO A 62 24.58 11.92 -9.65
C PRO A 62 25.53 10.94 -8.95
N GLY A 63 25.65 9.73 -9.49
CA GLY A 63 26.54 8.70 -8.96
C GLY A 63 26.06 8.01 -7.68
N LEU A 64 24.87 8.33 -7.18
CA LEU A 64 24.27 7.69 -6.02
C LEU A 64 23.04 6.84 -6.39
N PRO A 65 22.80 5.72 -5.70
CA PRO A 65 21.60 4.93 -5.89
C PRO A 65 20.35 5.74 -5.52
N ALA A 66 19.20 5.31 -6.04
CA ALA A 66 17.91 5.87 -5.68
C ALA A 66 17.71 5.82 -4.16
N ARG A 67 17.15 6.90 -3.59
CA ARG A 67 16.87 6.96 -2.17
C ARG A 67 15.67 6.09 -1.81
N PRO A 68 15.68 5.43 -0.63
CA PRO A 68 14.52 4.69 -0.15
C PRO A 68 13.31 5.63 0.01
N PRO A 69 12.15 5.31 -0.60
CA PRO A 69 10.94 6.10 -0.40
C PRO A 69 10.35 5.86 0.99
N ALA A 70 9.58 6.84 1.49
CA ALA A 70 8.74 6.68 2.67
C ALA A 70 7.61 5.68 2.40
N LEU A 71 7.41 4.68 3.26
CA LEU A 71 6.34 3.68 3.12
C LEU A 71 5.10 3.98 3.95
N ASN A 72 4.99 5.17 4.55
CA ASN A 72 3.86 5.55 5.41
C ASN A 72 2.72 6.29 4.67
N GLY A 73 2.82 6.48 3.35
CA GLY A 73 1.81 7.23 2.57
C GLY A 73 2.24 8.60 2.09
N SER A 74 3.36 9.14 2.55
CA SER A 74 3.87 10.43 2.10
C SER A 74 4.62 10.37 0.76
N ALA A 75 4.93 9.17 0.25
CA ALA A 75 5.59 8.95 -1.03
C ALA A 75 4.80 7.98 -1.94
N HIS A 76 5.29 7.81 -3.17
CA HIS A 76 4.58 7.15 -4.27
C HIS A 76 4.60 5.61 -4.24
N VAL A 77 4.45 4.99 -3.07
CA VAL A 77 4.61 3.52 -2.95
C VAL A 77 3.32 2.72 -3.05
N TRP A 78 2.16 3.35 -2.82
CA TRP A 78 0.89 2.62 -2.63
C TRP A 78 0.10 2.29 -3.90
N HIS A 79 0.50 2.82 -5.06
CA HIS A 79 -0.23 2.60 -6.32
C HIS A 79 0.28 1.38 -7.11
N HIS A 80 1.28 0.65 -6.59
CA HIS A 80 1.86 -0.53 -7.24
C HIS A 80 1.09 -1.82 -6.88
N PRO A 81 1.00 -2.78 -7.83
CA PRO A 81 0.37 -4.06 -7.57
C PRO A 81 1.16 -4.88 -6.53
N MET A 82 0.46 -5.66 -5.70
CA MET A 82 1.06 -6.46 -4.62
C MET A 82 2.19 -7.38 -5.10
N LYS A 83 2.02 -7.99 -6.29
CA LYS A 83 3.05 -8.85 -6.89
C LYS A 83 4.37 -8.12 -7.11
N LEU A 84 4.33 -6.85 -7.51
CA LEU A 84 5.54 -6.05 -7.71
C LEU A 84 6.19 -5.68 -6.37
N LEU A 85 5.38 -5.34 -5.36
CA LEU A 85 5.90 -5.06 -4.01
C LEU A 85 6.62 -6.28 -3.42
N LEU A 86 6.02 -7.47 -3.54
CA LEU A 86 6.63 -8.72 -3.11
C LEU A 86 7.91 -9.03 -3.90
N TYR A 87 7.88 -8.91 -5.23
CA TYR A 87 9.07 -9.10 -6.07
C TYR A 87 10.22 -8.19 -5.67
N THR A 88 9.95 -6.91 -5.37
CA THR A 88 10.99 -5.97 -4.96
C THR A 88 11.57 -6.34 -3.59
N ILE A 89 10.75 -6.78 -2.63
CA ILE A 89 11.23 -7.24 -1.30
C ILE A 89 12.10 -8.49 -1.44
N ASP A 90 11.66 -9.42 -2.27
CA ASP A 90 12.34 -10.69 -2.58
C ASP A 90 13.69 -10.40 -3.25
N GLN A 91 13.67 -9.83 -4.45
CA GLN A 91 14.85 -9.63 -5.30
C GLN A 91 15.72 -8.42 -4.93
N GLY A 92 15.26 -7.58 -4.01
CA GLY A 92 15.91 -6.32 -3.68
C GLY A 92 15.81 -5.26 -4.79
N GLY A 93 16.57 -4.18 -4.63
CA GLY A 93 16.56 -3.03 -5.53
C GLY A 93 17.53 -3.16 -6.71
N ALA A 94 18.49 -4.08 -6.66
CA ALA A 94 19.55 -4.20 -7.67
C ALA A 94 19.02 -4.40 -9.11
N PRO A 95 18.00 -5.24 -9.37
CA PRO A 95 17.41 -5.37 -10.71
C PRO A 95 16.76 -4.08 -11.25
N LEU A 96 16.49 -3.12 -10.38
CA LEU A 96 15.86 -1.84 -10.68
C LEU A 96 16.86 -0.66 -10.57
N GLY A 97 18.17 -0.94 -10.41
CA GLY A 97 19.21 0.07 -10.26
C GLY A 97 19.30 0.71 -8.87
N GLY A 98 18.66 0.11 -7.86
CA GLY A 98 18.73 0.52 -6.45
C GLY A 98 19.71 -0.34 -5.63
N SER A 99 19.79 -0.04 -4.33
CA SER A 99 20.68 -0.75 -3.39
C SER A 99 19.93 -1.43 -2.24
N MET A 100 18.60 -1.56 -2.35
CA MET A 100 17.83 -2.30 -1.35
C MET A 100 18.27 -3.78 -1.36
N PRO A 101 18.62 -4.37 -0.21
CA PRO A 101 19.01 -5.78 -0.16
C PRO A 101 17.83 -6.70 -0.48
N ALA A 102 18.13 -7.90 -0.95
CA ALA A 102 17.18 -8.98 -1.13
C ALA A 102 16.86 -9.65 0.22
N PHE A 103 15.61 -10.08 0.40
CA PHE A 103 15.14 -10.75 1.62
C PHE A 103 14.54 -12.15 1.36
N GLY A 104 14.51 -12.62 0.11
CA GLY A 104 13.99 -13.92 -0.31
C GLY A 104 14.26 -14.16 -1.78
#